data_AF-A0A1U8E1A8-F1
#
_entry.id   AF-A0A1U8E1A8-F1
#
_cell.length_a   1.000
_cell.length_b   1.000
_cell.length_c   1.000
_cell.angle_alpha   90.00
_cell.angle_beta   90.00
_cell.angle_gamma   90.00
#
_symmetry.space_group_name_H-M   'P 1'
#
loop_
_entity.id
_entity.type
_entity.pdbx_description
1 polymer ?
#
loop_
_entity_poly.entity_id
_entity_poly.type
_entity_poly.pdbx_seq_one_letter_code
_entity_poly.pdbx_strand_id
1 'polypeptide(L)'
;MEKLLVENVAPNIRASNTHLQTFSFTKVDLGEKPLRILGVKVHAGATKQQILLDLTLSYVGDIQIDVEVKKFFCKAGVKGMQVRPSWPPTHVGGVGAVPGQRWH
;
A
#
# COMPACT_ATOMS: atom_id res chain seq x y z
N MET A 1 8.53 3.28 22.67
CA MET A 1 7.29 3.40 21.88
C MET A 1 7.45 2.83 20.47
N GLU A 2 8.58 3.05 19.81
CA GLU A 2 8.86 2.52 18.45
C GLU A 2 8.60 1.01 18.30
N LYS A 3 9.05 0.18 19.27
CA LYS A 3 8.77 -1.27 19.26
C LYS A 3 7.28 -1.60 19.19
N LEU A 4 6.44 -0.90 19.95
CA LEU A 4 4.98 -1.12 19.94
C LEU A 4 4.38 -0.83 18.56
N LEU A 5 4.84 0.25 17.92
CA LEU A 5 4.36 0.64 16.60
C LEU A 5 4.79 -0.37 15.53
N VAL A 6 6.06 -0.81 15.55
CA VAL A 6 6.58 -1.76 14.57
C VAL A 6 6.06 -3.19 14.79
N GLU A 7 5.94 -3.64 16.04
CA GLU A 7 5.61 -5.03 16.37
C GLU A 7 4.09 -5.30 16.44
N ASN A 8 3.27 -4.28 16.74
CA ASN A 8 1.82 -4.44 16.84
C ASN A 8 1.05 -3.62 15.80
N VAL A 9 1.33 -2.32 15.68
CA VAL A 9 0.52 -1.43 14.82
C VAL A 9 0.78 -1.68 13.34
N ALA A 10 2.04 -1.78 12.90
CA ALA A 10 2.37 -2.06 11.49
C ALA A 10 1.76 -3.39 10.99
N PRO A 11 1.84 -4.52 11.72
CA PRO A 11 1.17 -5.75 11.33
C PRO A 11 -0.35 -5.62 11.23
N ASN A 12 -1.00 -4.90 12.16
CA ASN A 12 -2.44 -4.66 12.11
C ASN A 12 -2.84 -3.84 10.87
N ILE A 13 -2.05 -2.84 10.49
CA ILE A 13 -2.28 -2.03 9.27
C ILE A 13 -2.02 -2.87 8.00
N ARG A 14 -1.00 -3.73 8.00
CA ARG A 14 -0.75 -4.67 6.89
C ARG A 14 -1.89 -5.68 6.72
N ALA A 15 -2.49 -6.10 7.83
CA ALA A 15 -3.59 -7.05 7.85
C ALA A 15 -4.93 -6.42 7.46
N SER A 16 -5.10 -5.10 7.64
CA SER A 16 -6.37 -4.42 7.37
C SER A 16 -6.69 -4.32 5.88
N ASN A 17 -5.68 -4.29 5.00
CA ASN A 17 -5.89 -4.23 3.56
C ASN A 17 -4.73 -4.89 2.80
N THR A 18 -5.04 -5.69 1.79
CA THR A 18 -4.03 -6.32 0.93
C THR A 18 -3.10 -5.27 0.31
N HIS A 19 -3.59 -4.08 -0.04
CA HIS A 19 -2.77 -2.99 -0.60
C HIS A 19 -1.70 -2.43 0.35
N LEU A 20 -1.85 -2.68 1.66
CA LEU A 20 -0.96 -2.20 2.72
C LEU A 20 0.00 -3.29 3.23
N GLN A 21 0.05 -4.46 2.59
CA GLN A 21 0.92 -5.57 3.01
C GLN A 21 2.41 -5.20 3.16
N THR A 22 2.88 -4.21 2.40
CA THR A 22 4.26 -3.71 2.44
C THR A 22 4.42 -2.43 3.25
N PHE A 23 3.41 -2.05 4.04
CA PHE A 23 3.45 -0.89 4.92
C PHE A 23 4.59 -1.00 5.93
N SER A 24 5.41 0.02 6.09
CA SER A 24 6.45 0.08 7.13
C SER A 24 6.64 1.49 7.65
N PHE A 25 6.93 1.63 8.94
CA PHE A 25 7.42 2.88 9.51
C PHE A 25 8.89 3.07 9.13
N THR A 26 9.21 4.20 8.51
CA THR A 26 10.58 4.57 8.11
C THR A 26 11.23 5.53 9.10
N LYS A 27 10.42 6.37 9.74
CA LYS A 27 10.84 7.24 10.85
C LYS A 27 9.71 7.33 11.86
N VAL A 28 10.05 7.25 13.15
CA VAL A 28 9.11 7.46 14.25
C VAL A 28 9.80 8.33 15.27
N ASP A 29 9.51 9.63 15.23
CA ASP A 29 9.99 10.59 16.19
C ASP A 29 8.78 11.15 16.96
N LEU A 30 8.73 10.88 18.25
CA LEU A 30 7.64 11.33 19.12
C LEU A 30 7.98 12.65 19.80
N GLY A 31 8.99 13.37 19.29
CA GLY A 31 9.49 14.61 19.86
C GLY A 31 10.11 14.42 21.24
N GLU A 32 10.62 15.51 21.79
CA GLU A 32 11.29 15.52 23.10
C GLU A 32 10.33 15.73 24.27
N LYS A 33 9.12 16.23 23.97
CA LYS A 33 8.15 16.59 25.01
C LYS A 33 7.50 15.32 25.56
N PRO A 34 7.60 15.07 26.88
CA PRO A 34 7.00 13.89 27.47
C PRO A 34 5.47 14.01 27.51
N LEU A 35 4.80 12.86 27.49
CA LEU A 35 3.38 12.75 27.78
C LEU A 35 3.08 13.31 29.18
N ARG A 36 2.06 14.14 29.31
CA ARG A 36 1.63 14.74 30.58
C ARG A 36 0.40 14.03 31.10
N ILE A 37 0.43 13.68 32.39
CA ILE A 37 -0.77 13.22 33.10
C ILE A 37 -1.48 14.46 33.63
N LEU A 38 -2.70 14.71 33.16
CA LEU A 38 -3.53 15.84 33.59
C LEU A 38 -4.38 15.49 34.81
N GLY A 39 -4.77 14.23 34.94
CA GLY A 39 -5.63 13.79 36.03
C GLY A 39 -5.57 12.29 36.19
N VAL A 40 -5.73 11.86 37.43
CA VAL A 40 -5.84 10.45 37.82
C VAL A 40 -7.11 10.30 38.63
N LYS A 41 -8.00 9.42 38.20
CA LYS A 41 -9.17 9.04 38.98
C LYS A 41 -9.08 7.55 39.29
N VAL A 42 -9.27 7.22 40.56
CA VAL A 42 -9.20 5.85 41.05
C VAL A 42 -10.59 5.41 41.44
N HIS A 43 -10.99 4.25 40.94
CA HIS A 43 -12.26 3.61 41.24
C HIS A 43 -12.00 2.24 41.87
N ALA A 44 -12.77 1.89 42.89
CA ALA A 44 -12.83 0.51 43.33
C ALA A 44 -13.55 -0.31 42.24
N GLY A 45 -12.95 -1.43 41.84
CA GLY A 45 -13.57 -2.37 40.90
C GLY A 45 -14.75 -3.10 41.52
N ALA A 46 -15.45 -3.89 40.69
CA ALA A 46 -16.62 -4.65 41.11
C ALA A 46 -16.30 -5.68 42.21
N THR A 47 -15.04 -6.11 42.31
CA THR A 47 -14.52 -6.98 43.38
C THR A 47 -13.43 -6.24 44.18
N LYS A 48 -13.31 -6.54 45.48
CA LYS A 48 -12.33 -5.91 46.39
C LYS A 48 -10.85 -6.09 46.01
N GLN A 49 -10.57 -6.87 44.97
CA GLN A 49 -9.23 -7.15 44.45
C GLN A 49 -8.91 -6.37 43.17
N GLN A 50 -9.84 -5.55 42.68
CA GLN A 50 -9.66 -4.75 41.47
C GLN A 50 -9.69 -3.27 41.82
N ILE A 51 -8.70 -2.54 41.31
CA ILE A 51 -8.66 -1.08 41.32
C ILE A 51 -8.60 -0.65 39.86
N LEU A 52 -9.54 0.19 39.47
CA LEU A 52 -9.61 0.81 38.16
C LEU A 52 -8.93 2.18 38.24
N LEU A 53 -8.00 2.43 37.33
CA LEU A 53 -7.30 3.71 37.22
C LEU A 53 -7.63 4.36 35.88
N ASP A 54 -8.36 5.46 35.95
CA ASP A 54 -8.64 6.31 34.81
C ASP A 54 -7.59 7.42 34.74
N LEU A 55 -6.72 7.34 33.74
CA LEU A 55 -5.67 8.34 33.48
C LEU A 55 -6.12 9.28 32.38
N THR A 56 -6.20 10.57 32.69
CA THR A 56 -6.37 11.64 31.68
C THR A 56 -4.99 12.09 31.23
N LEU A 57 -4.65 11.82 29.97
CA LEU A 57 -3.34 12.07 29.39
C LEU A 57 -3.43 13.20 28.35
N SER A 58 -2.39 14.04 28.27
CA SER A 58 -2.23 15.07 27.27
C SER A 58 -0.82 15.03 26.71
N TYR A 59 -0.73 15.15 25.39
CA TYR A 59 0.53 15.25 24.68
C TYR A 59 0.48 16.47 23.79
N VAL A 60 1.44 17.38 23.95
CA VAL A 60 1.57 18.59 23.11
C VAL A 60 3.02 18.68 22.69
N GLY A 61 3.33 18.12 21.53
CA GLY A 61 4.65 18.10 20.94
C GLY A 61 4.58 17.81 19.46
N ASP A 62 5.67 18.12 18.77
CA ASP A 62 5.81 17.84 17.36
C ASP A 62 6.18 16.36 17.21
N ILE A 63 5.26 15.59 16.61
CA ILE A 63 5.46 14.18 16.29
C ILE A 63 5.70 14.09 14.78
N GLN A 64 6.79 13.44 14.39
CA GLN A 64 7.04 13.07 12.99
C GLN A 64 6.97 11.56 12.84
N ILE A 65 6.00 11.08 12.06
CA ILE A 65 5.89 9.66 11.69
C ILE A 65 5.91 9.58 10.17
N ASP A 66 6.99 9.00 9.65
CA ASP A 66 7.13 8.73 8.22
C ASP A 66 6.81 7.25 7.96
N VAL A 67 6.00 7.01 6.93
CA VAL A 67 5.54 5.68 6.53
C VAL A 67 5.79 5.47 5.05
N GLU A 68 6.05 4.21 4.68
CA GLU A 68 6.27 3.79 3.30
C GLU A 68 5.38 2.59 2.98
N VAL A 69 4.78 2.56 1.79
CA VAL A 69 4.05 1.40 1.25
C VAL A 69 4.64 1.04 -0.10
N LYS A 70 5.44 -0.03 -0.15
CA LYS A 70 6.20 -0.43 -1.35
C LYS A 70 5.37 -1.09 -2.45
N LYS A 71 4.04 -1.19 -2.30
CA LYS A 71 3.22 -2.10 -3.13
C LYS A 71 3.06 -1.68 -4.59
N PHE A 72 3.49 -0.47 -4.99
CA PHE A 72 3.35 0.00 -6.37
C PHE A 72 4.68 0.38 -7.03
N PHE A 73 5.79 -0.30 -6.74
CA PHE A 73 6.86 -0.43 -7.74
C PHE A 73 6.41 -1.39 -8.86
N CYS A 74 5.26 -1.12 -9.49
CA CYS A 74 4.84 -1.81 -10.70
C CYS A 74 5.63 -1.21 -11.87
N LYS A 75 6.89 -1.62 -12.01
CA LYS A 75 7.63 -1.43 -13.27
C LYS A 75 7.07 -2.43 -14.28
N ALA A 76 5.92 -2.10 -14.86
CA ALA A 76 5.46 -2.74 -16.08
C ALA A 76 5.97 -1.91 -17.26
N GLY A 77 6.91 -2.45 -18.02
CA GLY A 77 7.37 -1.89 -19.28
C GLY A 77 7.23 -2.94 -20.36
N VAL A 78 6.35 -2.72 -21.33
CA VAL A 78 6.36 -3.49 -22.58
C VAL A 78 7.41 -2.86 -23.48
N LYS A 79 8.59 -3.47 -23.58
CA LYS A 79 9.59 -3.11 -24.59
C LYS A 79 9.33 -3.94 -25.83
N GLY A 80 8.42 -3.46 -26.66
CA GLY A 80 8.08 -4.03 -27.96
C GLY A 80 6.79 -4.83 -27.96
N MET A 81 5.80 -4.34 -28.69
CA MET A 81 4.64 -5.11 -29.12
C MET A 81 4.62 -5.08 -30.64
N GLN A 82 4.74 -6.24 -31.27
CA GLN A 82 4.57 -6.39 -32.71
C GLN A 82 3.33 -7.25 -32.96
N VAL A 83 2.25 -6.59 -33.37
CA VAL A 83 1.03 -7.26 -33.82
C VAL A 83 1.17 -7.47 -35.32
N ARG A 84 1.24 -8.73 -35.75
CA ARG A 84 1.08 -9.08 -37.16
C ARG A 84 -0.38 -9.44 -37.41
N PRO A 85 -1.09 -8.77 -38.33
CA PRO A 85 -2.35 -9.28 -38.82
C PRO A 85 -2.08 -10.58 -39.58
N SER A 86 -2.58 -11.71 -39.10
CA SER A 86 -2.68 -12.93 -39.90
C SER A 86 -3.97 -12.85 -40.71
N TRP A 87 -3.93 -12.16 -41.85
CA TRP A 87 -4.99 -12.34 -42.84
C TRP A 87 -4.70 -13.65 -43.59
N PRO A 88 -5.57 -14.66 -43.56
CA PRO A 88 -5.41 -15.81 -44.43
C PRO A 88 -5.64 -15.35 -45.87
N PRO A 89 -4.81 -15.76 -46.85
CA PRO A 89 -5.13 -15.53 -48.25
C PRO A 89 -6.41 -16.32 -48.55
N THR A 90 -7.52 -15.61 -48.72
CA THR A 90 -8.72 -16.18 -49.32
C THR A 90 -8.37 -16.54 -50.76
N HIS A 91 -8.19 -17.84 -50.99
CA HIS A 91 -8.28 -18.41 -52.33
C HIS A 91 -9.66 -18.04 -52.90
N VAL A 92 -9.67 -17.18 -53.91
CA VAL A 92 -10.77 -17.08 -54.88
C VAL A 92 -10.16 -17.35 -56.24
N GLY A 93 -10.44 -18.54 -56.77
CA GLY A 93 -10.10 -18.92 -58.12
C GLY A 93 -11.10 -18.38 -59.14
N GLY A 94 -10.61 -18.18 -60.37
CA GLY A 94 -11.37 -17.90 -61.60
C GLY A 94 -11.83 -16.45 -61.71
N VAL A 95 -11.74 -15.73 -62.83
CA VAL A 95 -11.67 -16.10 -64.24
C VAL A 95 -11.14 -14.87 -65.01
N GLY A 96 -10.39 -15.04 -66.09
CA GLY A 96 -10.26 -14.01 -67.14
C GLY A 96 -8.83 -13.61 -67.48
N ALA A 97 -8.38 -14.06 -68.64
CA ALA A 97 -7.11 -13.72 -69.26
C ALA A 97 -7.05 -12.23 -69.70
N VAL A 98 -5.87 -11.61 -69.58
CA VAL A 98 -5.27 -10.77 -70.64
C VAL A 98 -3.73 -10.91 -70.56
N PRO A 99 -3.04 -11.37 -71.61
CA PRO A 99 -1.60 -11.49 -71.60
C PRO A 99 -0.93 -10.17 -72.00
N GLY A 100 0.03 -9.74 -71.19
CA GLY A 100 1.05 -8.77 -71.56
C GLY A 100 0.71 -7.33 -71.22
N GLN A 101 1.22 -6.85 -70.09
CA GLN A 101 1.96 -5.60 -70.03
C GLN A 101 3.05 -5.71 -68.94
N ARG A 102 4.30 -5.69 -69.41
CA ARG A 102 5.48 -5.28 -68.66
C ARG A 102 5.68 -3.77 -68.92
N TRP A 103 6.46 -3.13 -68.05
CA TRP A 103 7.08 -1.80 -68.13
C TRP A 103 6.22 -0.70 -67.45
N HIS A 104 6.68 0.08 -66.48
CA HIS A 104 8.01 0.37 -65.90
C HIS A 104 7.91 0.51 -64.38
#